data_AF-A0A132ML75-F1
#
_entry.id   AF-A0A132ML75-F1
#
_cell.length_a   1.000
_cell.length_b   1.000
_cell.length_c   1.000
_cell.angle_alpha   90.00
_cell.angle_beta   90.00
_cell.angle_gamma   90.00
#
_symmetry.space_group_name_H-M   'P 1'
#
loop_
_entity.id
_entity.type
_entity.pdbx_description
1 polymer ?
#
loop_
_entity_poly.entity_id
_entity_poly.type
_entity_poly.pdbx_seq_one_letter_code
_entity_poly.pdbx_strand_id
1 'polypeptide(L)'
;MTRYAYDPARGALVATWGAGIGEVAETVARLPAAVTGEQALRLSHALSRLSQAAWRTYTHPASAAGSLEPHTEEWQREQERAAFTAVLPAIRHPNLPEDGLLVRSCIAVEEYAHRVGRVLHQIGDGTLTQQVAADVAAELAAIERAERGDLSGRARQAVHLTRADASPVQVAAADTLLCENPLGDERLFTEVDATAAAVAAAHWLHAAAHVVAEYAEADPTQVVIEADHIEALAVATPTLVLEYLEAGETPREVVTGLVADAMLAAEGRIPDLAGLLAQVAEAEQYAQEYGARAGEVRHALMPERITPLDPARPAHDLLEDLLDGLRGCWLLYREQADLDDDPDEDEETRDTRLDEEFFDAVRAEAQARRDRLI
;
A
#
# COMPACT_ATOMS: atom_id res chain seq x y z
N MET A 1 -8.74 -7.03 2.64
CA MET A 1 -9.83 -7.11 3.63
C MET A 1 -10.65 -8.36 3.38
N THR A 2 -11.16 -9.00 4.44
CA THR A 2 -11.95 -10.25 4.35
C THR A 2 -13.30 -10.01 3.68
N ARG A 3 -13.56 -10.76 2.61
CA ARG A 3 -14.86 -10.82 1.95
C ARG A 3 -15.60 -12.04 2.46
N TYR A 4 -16.84 -11.85 2.88
CA TYR A 4 -17.71 -12.94 3.29
C TYR A 4 -18.67 -13.26 2.17
N ALA A 5 -18.91 -14.55 1.95
CA ALA A 5 -19.78 -15.07 0.92
C ALA A 5 -20.67 -16.20 1.45
N TYR A 6 -21.80 -16.39 0.78
CA TYR A 6 -22.69 -17.53 1.01
C TYR A 6 -22.46 -18.60 -0.06
N ASP A 7 -22.10 -19.81 0.37
CA ASP A 7 -22.03 -21.01 -0.48
C ASP A 7 -23.39 -21.74 -0.40
N PRO A 8 -24.26 -21.60 -1.42
CA PRO A 8 -25.59 -22.21 -1.41
C PRO A 8 -25.54 -23.73 -1.54
N ALA A 9 -24.49 -24.29 -2.17
CA ALA A 9 -24.36 -25.73 -2.35
C ALA A 9 -24.06 -26.43 -1.02
N ARG A 10 -23.26 -25.77 -0.17
CA ARG A 10 -22.90 -26.30 1.16
C ARG A 10 -23.75 -25.74 2.30
N GLY A 11 -24.58 -24.74 2.02
CA GLY A 11 -25.31 -24.01 3.05
C GLY A 11 -24.35 -23.37 4.06
N ALA A 12 -23.28 -22.74 3.60
CA ALA A 12 -22.18 -22.30 4.46
C ALA A 12 -21.85 -20.81 4.27
N LEU A 13 -21.43 -20.17 5.36
CA LEU A 13 -20.78 -18.87 5.34
C LEU A 13 -19.28 -19.07 5.19
N VAL A 14 -18.70 -18.45 4.17
CA VAL A 14 -17.28 -18.56 3.82
C VAL A 14 -16.63 -17.18 3.92
N ALA A 15 -15.45 -17.10 4.51
CA ALA A 15 -14.59 -15.93 4.51
C ALA A 15 -13.47 -16.13 3.49
N THR A 16 -13.18 -15.13 2.66
CA THR A 16 -12.06 -15.12 1.72
C THR A 16 -11.20 -13.88 1.90
N TRP A 17 -9.88 -14.02 1.77
CA TRP A 17 -8.96 -12.90 1.90
C TRP A 17 -7.65 -13.12 1.13
N GLY A 18 -7.03 -12.02 0.68
CA GLY A 18 -5.74 -12.07 -0.01
C GLY A 18 -4.58 -12.42 0.91
N ALA A 19 -3.59 -13.15 0.39
CA ALA A 19 -2.45 -13.69 1.11
C ALA A 19 -1.11 -13.49 0.36
N GLY A 20 -0.99 -12.43 -0.45
CA GLY A 20 0.19 -12.07 -1.25
C GLY A 20 0.06 -12.48 -2.72
N ILE A 21 -0.05 -13.78 -3.00
CA ILE A 21 -0.12 -14.29 -4.39
C ILE A 21 -1.55 -14.69 -4.80
N GLY A 22 -2.45 -14.85 -3.83
CA GLY A 22 -3.82 -15.30 -4.10
C GLY A 22 -4.73 -15.18 -2.91
N GLU A 23 -5.91 -15.79 -3.00
CA GLU A 23 -6.90 -15.79 -1.93
C GLU A 23 -6.91 -17.09 -1.12
N VAL A 24 -7.05 -16.96 0.20
CA VAL A 24 -7.37 -18.05 1.12
C VAL A 24 -8.87 -18.02 1.40
N ALA A 25 -9.49 -19.19 1.54
CA ALA A 25 -10.90 -19.33 1.89
C ALA A 25 -11.08 -20.25 3.10
N GLU A 26 -11.93 -19.84 4.05
CA GLU A 26 -12.24 -20.59 5.27
C GLU A 26 -13.76 -20.64 5.49
N THR A 27 -14.27 -21.79 5.95
CA THR A 27 -15.68 -21.89 6.36
C THR A 27 -15.84 -21.34 7.77
N VAL A 28 -16.58 -20.24 7.90
CA VAL A 28 -16.89 -19.60 9.18
C VAL A 28 -17.94 -20.40 9.94
N ALA A 29 -19.03 -20.77 9.24
CA ALA A 29 -20.16 -21.46 9.85
C ALA A 29 -20.96 -22.25 8.81
N ARG A 30 -21.56 -23.35 9.24
CA ARG A 30 -22.66 -23.99 8.49
C ARG A 30 -23.96 -23.35 8.92
N LEU A 31 -24.76 -22.91 7.96
CA LEU A 31 -26.02 -22.23 8.21
C LEU A 31 -27.11 -23.27 8.51
N PRO A 32 -27.96 -23.03 9.53
CA PRO A 32 -29.15 -23.84 9.76
C PRO A 32 -30.04 -23.88 8.51
N ALA A 33 -30.72 -25.01 8.27
CA ALA A 33 -31.59 -25.18 7.11
C ALA A 33 -32.76 -24.16 7.06
N ALA A 34 -33.10 -23.56 8.19
CA ALA A 34 -34.13 -22.52 8.29
C ALA A 34 -33.66 -21.13 7.80
N VAL A 35 -32.34 -20.92 7.66
CA VAL A 35 -31.79 -19.65 7.17
C VAL A 35 -32.02 -19.54 5.68
N THR A 36 -32.68 -18.46 5.26
CA THR A 36 -32.91 -18.21 3.83
C THR A 36 -31.64 -17.71 3.15
N GLY A 37 -31.54 -17.91 1.84
CA GLY A 37 -30.42 -17.37 1.05
C GLY A 37 -30.31 -15.85 1.17
N GLU A 38 -31.42 -15.13 1.31
CA GLU A 38 -31.42 -13.68 1.53
C GLU A 38 -30.81 -13.31 2.90
N GLN A 39 -31.16 -14.02 3.98
CA GLN A 39 -30.56 -13.81 5.30
C GLN A 39 -29.05 -14.08 5.26
N ALA A 40 -28.63 -15.14 4.56
CA ALA A 40 -27.21 -15.47 4.38
C ALA A 40 -26.44 -14.39 3.60
N LEU A 41 -27.03 -13.86 2.52
CA LEU A 41 -26.45 -12.76 1.73
C LEU A 41 -26.37 -11.45 2.53
N ARG A 42 -27.38 -11.14 3.35
CA ARG A 42 -27.34 -9.97 4.25
C ARG A 42 -26.27 -10.11 5.33
N LEU A 43 -26.10 -11.30 5.91
CA LEU A 43 -25.08 -11.56 6.92
C LEU A 43 -23.67 -11.43 6.34
N SER A 44 -23.43 -12.05 5.17
CA SER A 44 -22.14 -11.95 4.47
C SER A 44 -21.83 -10.51 4.05
N HIS A 45 -22.81 -9.75 3.56
CA HIS A 45 -22.62 -8.33 3.28
C HIS A 45 -22.25 -7.54 4.56
N ALA A 46 -22.99 -7.73 5.66
CA ALA A 46 -22.73 -7.02 6.91
C ALA A 46 -21.33 -7.33 7.47
N LEU A 47 -20.89 -8.59 7.42
CA LEU A 47 -19.56 -9.01 7.87
C LEU A 47 -18.45 -8.44 6.99
N SER A 48 -18.64 -8.42 5.66
CA SER A 48 -17.67 -7.82 4.74
C SER A 48 -17.49 -6.32 5.02
N ARG A 49 -18.59 -5.61 5.34
CA ARG A 49 -18.53 -4.18 5.71
C ARG A 49 -17.87 -3.96 7.07
N LEU A 50 -18.08 -4.85 8.04
CA LEU A 50 -17.38 -4.80 9.31
C LEU A 50 -15.87 -5.02 9.12
N SER A 51 -15.46 -6.06 8.37
CA SER A 51 -14.04 -6.30 8.05
C SER A 51 -13.42 -5.11 7.32
N GLN A 52 -14.12 -4.52 6.34
CA GLN A 52 -13.67 -3.31 5.66
C GLN A 52 -13.42 -2.15 6.63
N ALA A 53 -14.36 -1.88 7.53
CA ALA A 53 -14.21 -0.80 8.50
C ALA A 53 -13.08 -1.08 9.49
N ALA A 54 -12.93 -2.33 9.94
CA ALA A 54 -11.87 -2.73 10.87
C ALA A 54 -10.49 -2.61 10.21
N TRP A 55 -10.29 -3.14 9.00
CA TRP A 55 -9.01 -2.97 8.27
C TRP A 55 -8.74 -1.53 7.86
N ARG A 56 -9.76 -0.66 7.80
CA ARG A 56 -9.52 0.77 7.58
C ARG A 56 -8.69 1.38 8.70
N THR A 57 -8.82 0.92 9.96
CA THR A 57 -8.00 1.40 11.08
C THR A 57 -6.52 1.01 10.91
N TYR A 58 -6.24 -0.11 10.24
CA TYR A 58 -4.87 -0.50 9.88
C TYR A 58 -4.30 0.41 8.79
N THR A 59 -5.05 0.60 7.70
CA THR A 59 -4.60 1.40 6.54
C THR A 59 -4.49 2.90 6.83
N HIS A 60 -5.32 3.41 7.75
CA HIS A 60 -5.39 4.82 8.15
C HIS A 60 -5.14 4.94 9.65
N PRO A 61 -3.92 4.67 10.15
CA PRO A 61 -3.63 4.80 11.57
C PRO A 61 -3.76 6.27 12.00
N ALA A 62 -4.03 6.49 13.29
CA ALA A 62 -4.05 7.83 13.86
C ALA A 62 -2.69 8.53 13.69
N SER A 63 -1.57 7.81 13.85
CA SER A 63 -0.21 8.34 13.65
C SER A 63 0.05 8.95 12.27
N ALA A 64 -0.76 8.60 11.26
CA ALA A 64 -0.67 9.16 9.91
C ALA A 64 -1.53 10.41 9.72
N ALA A 65 -2.24 10.87 10.74
CA ALA A 65 -2.99 12.12 10.72
C ALA A 65 -2.20 13.18 11.51
N GLY A 66 -2.23 14.43 11.06
CA GLY A 66 -1.33 15.48 11.54
C GLY A 66 -1.75 16.24 12.81
N SER A 67 -2.82 15.86 13.52
CA SER A 67 -3.30 16.59 14.71
C SER A 67 -4.36 15.85 15.54
N LEU A 68 -4.13 15.72 16.86
CA LEU A 68 -4.98 15.04 17.86
C LEU A 68 -6.11 15.90 18.45
N GLU A 69 -6.38 17.09 17.92
CA GLU A 69 -7.44 17.93 18.47
C GLU A 69 -8.83 17.28 18.33
N PRO A 70 -9.77 17.50 19.28
CA PRO A 70 -11.12 16.96 19.14
C PRO A 70 -11.77 17.39 17.81
N HIS A 71 -12.47 16.46 17.17
CA HIS A 71 -13.08 16.63 15.84
C HIS A 71 -12.08 16.74 14.67
N THR A 72 -10.81 16.39 14.87
CA THR A 72 -9.89 16.11 13.76
C THR A 72 -10.06 14.70 13.23
N GLU A 73 -9.46 14.47 12.05
CA GLU A 73 -9.38 13.15 11.45
C GLU A 73 -8.60 12.15 12.33
N GLU A 74 -7.54 12.59 13.00
CA GLU A 74 -6.76 11.74 13.90
C GLU A 74 -7.60 11.26 15.09
N TRP A 75 -8.31 12.19 15.74
CA TRP A 75 -9.21 11.86 16.84
C TRP A 75 -10.27 10.84 16.41
N GLN A 76 -10.83 11.01 15.21
CA GLN A 76 -11.79 10.05 14.67
C GLN A 76 -11.16 8.67 14.42
N ARG A 77 -9.96 8.60 13.82
CA ARG A 77 -9.23 7.35 13.57
C ARG A 77 -8.91 6.61 14.88
N GLU A 78 -8.48 7.34 15.90
CA GLU A 78 -8.20 6.76 17.23
C GLU A 78 -9.47 6.18 17.87
N GLN A 79 -10.60 6.89 17.78
CA GLN A 79 -11.88 6.43 18.31
C GLN A 79 -12.39 5.16 17.61
N GLU A 80 -12.22 5.05 16.28
CA GLU A 80 -12.54 3.83 15.52
C GLU A 80 -11.72 2.63 16.01
N ARG A 81 -10.42 2.83 16.26
CA ARG A 81 -9.54 1.77 16.78
C ARG A 81 -9.88 1.38 18.22
N ALA A 82 -10.16 2.35 19.09
CA ALA A 82 -10.56 2.10 20.48
C ALA A 82 -11.88 1.32 20.58
N ALA A 83 -12.78 1.49 19.62
CA ALA A 83 -14.06 0.80 19.55
C ALA A 83 -13.96 -0.70 19.27
N PHE A 84 -12.78 -1.25 18.99
CA PHE A 84 -12.58 -2.71 18.85
C PHE A 84 -13.08 -3.47 20.08
N THR A 85 -12.94 -2.88 21.27
CA THR A 85 -13.45 -3.46 22.53
C THR A 85 -14.98 -3.57 22.57
N ALA A 86 -15.70 -2.74 21.80
CA ALA A 86 -17.16 -2.73 21.71
C ALA A 86 -17.72 -3.65 20.61
N VAL A 87 -16.89 -4.12 19.66
CA VAL A 87 -17.35 -4.91 18.50
C VAL A 87 -18.06 -6.21 18.90
N LEU A 88 -17.41 -7.05 19.73
CA LEU A 88 -18.01 -8.32 20.14
C LEU A 88 -19.27 -8.13 21.02
N PRO A 89 -19.28 -7.20 22.00
CA PRO A 89 -20.53 -6.81 22.67
C PRO A 89 -21.63 -6.36 21.71
N ALA A 90 -21.32 -5.50 20.73
CA ALA A 90 -22.28 -4.97 19.77
C ALA A 90 -22.88 -6.04 18.84
N ILE A 91 -22.12 -7.09 18.53
CA ILE A 91 -22.62 -8.26 17.78
C ILE A 91 -23.58 -9.10 18.64
N ARG A 92 -23.25 -9.32 19.92
CA ARG A 92 -24.05 -10.16 20.83
C ARG A 92 -25.30 -9.45 21.34
N HIS A 93 -25.21 -8.14 21.52
CA HIS A 93 -26.25 -7.27 22.04
C HIS A 93 -26.41 -6.07 21.11
N PRO A 94 -26.95 -6.27 19.90
CA PRO A 94 -27.11 -5.20 18.94
C PRO A 94 -28.15 -4.19 19.40
N ASN A 95 -27.99 -2.92 18.99
CA ASN A 95 -29.07 -1.96 19.06
C ASN A 95 -30.21 -2.44 18.15
N LEU A 96 -31.34 -2.81 18.76
CA LEU A 96 -32.57 -3.21 18.08
C LEU A 96 -33.51 -2.00 17.95
N PRO A 97 -34.43 -1.99 16.96
CA PRO A 97 -35.43 -0.94 16.89
C PRO A 97 -36.36 -0.95 18.12
N GLU A 98 -36.49 0.20 18.77
CA GLU A 98 -37.40 0.44 19.89
C GLU A 98 -38.34 1.60 19.52
N ASP A 99 -39.65 1.42 19.67
CA ASP A 99 -40.68 2.38 19.25
C ASP A 99 -40.54 2.89 17.79
N GLY A 100 -40.04 2.03 16.91
CA GLY A 100 -39.81 2.35 15.49
C GLY A 100 -38.55 3.19 15.21
N LEU A 101 -37.76 3.51 16.23
CA LEU A 101 -36.50 4.23 16.13
C LEU A 101 -35.33 3.26 16.29
N LEU A 102 -34.20 3.55 15.63
CA LEU A 102 -32.98 2.74 15.72
C LEU A 102 -31.81 3.62 16.15
N VAL A 103 -31.22 3.29 17.30
CA VAL A 103 -29.97 3.90 17.75
C VAL A 103 -28.83 3.40 16.86
N ARG A 104 -28.05 4.33 16.31
CA ARG A 104 -26.89 4.06 15.46
C ARG A 104 -25.65 4.69 16.07
N SER A 105 -24.54 3.95 16.07
CA SER A 105 -23.27 4.54 16.48
C SER A 105 -22.75 5.47 15.37
N CYS A 106 -22.10 6.56 15.78
CA CYS A 106 -21.34 7.42 14.86
C CYS A 106 -19.97 6.84 14.53
N ILE A 107 -19.51 5.84 15.30
CA ILE A 107 -18.29 5.08 15.04
C ILE A 107 -18.62 3.96 14.05
N ALA A 108 -17.95 3.97 12.90
CA ALA A 108 -18.29 3.09 11.78
C ALA A 108 -18.11 1.61 12.14
N VAL A 109 -16.95 1.24 12.73
CA VAL A 109 -16.65 -0.15 13.11
C VAL A 109 -17.71 -0.70 14.07
N GLU A 110 -18.10 0.08 15.08
CA GLU A 110 -19.12 -0.29 16.04
C GLU A 110 -20.52 -0.42 15.40
N GLU A 111 -20.92 0.53 14.55
CA GLU A 111 -22.21 0.46 13.86
C GLU A 111 -22.28 -0.76 12.91
N TYR A 112 -21.19 -1.10 12.21
CA TYR A 112 -21.17 -2.32 11.41
C TYR A 112 -21.26 -3.58 12.27
N ALA A 113 -20.67 -3.58 13.47
CA ALA A 113 -20.83 -4.67 14.43
C ALA A 113 -22.29 -4.83 14.88
N HIS A 114 -22.97 -3.73 15.19
CA HIS A 114 -24.41 -3.76 15.47
C HIS A 114 -25.24 -4.25 14.27
N ARG A 115 -24.87 -3.91 13.03
CA ARG A 115 -25.55 -4.43 11.82
C ARG A 115 -25.43 -5.94 11.71
N VAL A 116 -24.24 -6.49 11.93
CA VAL A 116 -24.02 -7.94 11.99
C VAL A 116 -24.90 -8.57 13.08
N GLY A 117 -24.87 -8.00 14.29
CA GLY A 117 -25.68 -8.47 15.41
C GLY A 117 -27.18 -8.44 15.11
N ARG A 118 -27.70 -7.38 14.46
CA ARG A 118 -29.12 -7.31 14.07
C ARG A 118 -29.51 -8.41 13.09
N VAL A 119 -28.66 -8.73 12.11
CA VAL A 119 -28.92 -9.84 11.17
C VAL A 119 -28.92 -11.18 11.91
N LEU A 120 -27.95 -11.41 12.81
CA LEU A 120 -27.90 -12.62 13.63
C LEU A 120 -29.10 -12.74 14.56
N HIS A 121 -29.55 -11.62 15.15
CA HIS A 121 -30.76 -11.58 15.98
C HIS A 121 -32.01 -11.97 15.19
N GLN A 122 -32.15 -11.51 13.94
CA GLN A 122 -33.24 -11.91 13.06
C GLN A 122 -33.21 -13.40 12.69
N ILE A 123 -32.01 -13.99 12.58
CA ILE A 123 -31.84 -15.43 12.34
C ILE A 123 -32.20 -16.23 13.60
N GLY A 124 -31.83 -15.73 14.78
CA GLY A 124 -32.20 -16.33 16.07
C GLY A 124 -31.42 -17.61 16.42
N ASP A 125 -30.28 -17.87 15.77
CA ASP A 125 -29.43 -19.03 16.04
C ASP A 125 -28.21 -18.66 16.90
N GLY A 126 -28.19 -19.18 18.14
CA GLY A 126 -27.15 -18.89 19.11
C GLY A 126 -25.79 -19.50 18.75
N THR A 127 -25.76 -20.66 18.09
CA THR A 127 -24.51 -21.32 17.66
C THR A 127 -23.87 -20.56 16.52
N LEU A 128 -24.65 -20.14 15.52
CA LEU A 128 -24.20 -19.28 14.44
C LEU A 128 -23.66 -17.95 14.99
N THR A 129 -24.36 -17.35 15.96
CA THR A 129 -23.90 -16.11 16.62
C THR A 129 -22.54 -16.29 17.29
N GLN A 130 -22.32 -17.42 17.97
CA GLN A 130 -21.03 -17.73 18.59
C GLN A 130 -19.91 -17.94 17.56
N GLN A 131 -20.19 -18.68 16.48
CA GLN A 131 -19.22 -18.93 15.41
C GLN A 131 -18.81 -17.63 14.70
N VAL A 132 -19.79 -16.79 14.35
CA VAL A 132 -19.53 -15.48 13.74
C VAL A 132 -18.77 -14.56 14.69
N ALA A 133 -19.13 -14.53 15.98
CA ALA A 133 -18.40 -13.72 16.96
C ALA A 133 -16.95 -14.21 17.15
N ALA A 134 -16.70 -15.52 17.11
CA ALA A 134 -15.35 -16.08 17.20
C ALA A 134 -14.51 -15.72 15.97
N ASP A 135 -15.10 -15.79 14.77
CA ASP A 135 -14.41 -15.41 13.53
C ASP A 135 -14.12 -13.91 13.45
N VAL A 136 -15.05 -13.05 13.88
CA VAL A 136 -14.79 -11.61 14.01
C VAL A 136 -13.69 -11.33 15.03
N ALA A 137 -13.63 -12.07 16.14
CA ALA A 137 -12.53 -11.93 17.09
C ALA A 137 -11.18 -12.29 16.47
N ALA A 138 -11.13 -13.33 15.62
CA ALA A 138 -9.92 -13.70 14.87
C ALA A 138 -9.52 -12.63 13.84
N GLU A 139 -10.49 -11.98 13.19
CA GLU A 139 -10.29 -10.85 12.29
C GLU A 139 -9.65 -9.65 13.02
N LEU A 140 -10.20 -9.25 14.16
CA LEU A 140 -9.65 -8.14 14.96
C LEU A 140 -8.23 -8.48 15.43
N ALA A 141 -8.00 -9.70 15.94
CA ALA A 141 -6.67 -10.14 16.36
C ALA A 141 -5.66 -10.22 15.20
N ALA A 142 -6.12 -10.42 13.96
CA ALA A 142 -5.26 -10.36 12.78
C ALA A 142 -4.80 -8.93 12.49
N ILE A 143 -5.68 -7.94 12.65
CA ILE A 143 -5.34 -6.52 12.52
C ILE A 143 -4.29 -6.13 13.58
N GLU A 144 -4.50 -6.52 14.84
CA GLU A 144 -3.55 -6.20 15.93
C GLU A 144 -2.18 -6.87 15.76
N ARG A 145 -2.12 -8.02 15.09
CA ARG A 145 -0.86 -8.67 14.71
C ARG A 145 -0.18 -7.90 13.57
N ALA A 146 -0.93 -7.53 12.54
CA ALA A 146 -0.41 -6.75 11.43
C ALA A 146 0.12 -5.38 11.89
N GLU A 147 -0.56 -4.71 12.83
CA GLU A 147 -0.11 -3.46 13.44
C GLU A 147 1.28 -3.58 14.07
N ARG A 148 1.61 -4.75 14.63
CA ARG A 148 2.90 -5.08 15.24
C ARG A 148 3.93 -5.65 14.25
N GLY A 149 3.59 -5.75 12.96
CA GLY A 149 4.46 -6.33 11.93
C GLY A 149 4.45 -7.87 11.88
N ASP A 150 3.49 -8.54 12.52
CA ASP A 150 3.31 -9.99 12.36
C ASP A 150 2.25 -10.24 11.29
N LEU A 151 2.70 -10.61 10.08
CA LEU A 151 1.85 -10.87 8.91
C LEU A 151 1.48 -12.36 8.75
N SER A 152 1.44 -13.13 9.85
CA SER A 152 1.10 -14.55 9.81
C SER A 152 -0.41 -14.83 9.76
N GLY A 153 -0.79 -15.94 9.11
CA GLY A 153 -2.18 -16.38 9.02
C GLY A 153 -3.08 -15.32 8.37
N ARG A 154 -4.21 -14.99 9.00
CA ARG A 154 -5.14 -13.97 8.48
C ARG A 154 -4.57 -12.54 8.46
N ALA A 155 -3.50 -12.26 9.23
CA ALA A 155 -2.85 -10.94 9.22
C ALA A 155 -2.12 -10.65 7.90
N ARG A 156 -1.81 -11.69 7.10
CA ARG A 156 -1.17 -11.58 5.79
C ARG A 156 -1.94 -10.71 4.79
N GLN A 157 -3.22 -10.44 5.04
CA GLN A 157 -3.97 -9.47 4.26
C GLN A 157 -3.30 -8.11 4.16
N ALA A 158 -2.57 -7.69 5.20
CA ALA A 158 -1.86 -6.43 5.25
C ALA A 158 -0.88 -6.24 4.09
N VAL A 159 -0.26 -7.32 3.60
CA VAL A 159 0.67 -7.28 2.46
C VAL A 159 0.03 -6.63 1.23
N HIS A 160 -1.27 -6.87 1.01
CA HIS A 160 -2.01 -6.30 -0.12
C HIS A 160 -2.61 -4.91 0.13
N LEU A 161 -2.59 -4.44 1.36
CA LEU A 161 -3.23 -3.19 1.73
C LEU A 161 -2.20 -2.07 1.68
N THR A 162 -2.61 -0.92 1.16
CA THR A 162 -1.84 0.31 1.31
C THR A 162 -2.10 0.90 2.68
N ARG A 163 -1.05 1.01 3.49
CA ARG A 163 -1.05 1.73 4.75
C ARG A 163 -0.43 3.11 4.55
N ALA A 164 -1.06 4.15 5.09
CA ALA A 164 -0.59 5.54 4.97
C ALA A 164 0.74 5.82 5.72
N ASP A 165 1.23 4.85 6.49
CA ASP A 165 2.44 4.96 7.30
C ASP A 165 3.24 3.66 7.21
N ALA A 166 4.56 3.73 7.35
CA ALA A 166 5.45 2.58 7.22
C ALA A 166 5.86 2.04 8.60
N SER A 167 5.62 0.76 8.89
CA SER A 167 6.08 0.16 10.15
C SER A 167 7.61 0.00 10.16
N PRO A 168 8.36 0.55 11.13
CA PRO A 168 9.82 0.41 11.19
C PRO A 168 10.32 -1.04 11.19
N VAL A 169 9.57 -1.95 11.83
CA VAL A 169 9.88 -3.38 11.85
C VAL A 169 9.76 -4.00 10.45
N GLN A 170 8.77 -3.56 9.67
CA GLN A 170 8.56 -4.03 8.31
C GLN A 170 9.56 -3.41 7.33
N VAL A 171 9.94 -2.14 7.53
CA VAL A 171 11.00 -1.49 6.74
C VAL A 171 12.32 -2.23 6.92
N ALA A 172 12.68 -2.57 8.17
CA ALA A 172 13.89 -3.36 8.44
C ALA A 172 13.84 -4.77 7.83
N ALA A 173 12.66 -5.40 7.79
CA ALA A 173 12.48 -6.69 7.13
C ALA A 173 12.67 -6.58 5.61
N ALA A 174 12.07 -5.57 4.97
CA ALA A 174 12.25 -5.31 3.53
C ALA A 174 13.69 -4.94 3.17
N ASP A 175 14.35 -4.14 4.01
CA ASP A 175 15.79 -3.81 3.87
C ASP A 175 16.67 -5.06 3.90
N THR A 176 16.31 -6.05 4.73
CA THR A 176 17.02 -7.34 4.78
C THR A 176 16.83 -8.14 3.49
N LEU A 177 15.62 -8.15 2.93
CA LEU A 177 15.32 -8.83 1.66
C LEU A 177 16.10 -8.18 0.50
N LEU A 178 16.17 -6.85 0.44
CA LEU A 178 16.93 -6.13 -0.58
C LEU A 178 18.45 -6.29 -0.39
N CYS A 179 18.93 -6.47 0.85
CA CYS A 179 20.33 -6.81 1.10
C CYS A 179 20.72 -8.17 0.52
N GLU A 180 19.82 -9.16 0.61
CA GLU A 180 19.99 -10.46 -0.01
C GLU A 180 19.97 -10.35 -1.55
N ASN A 181 18.99 -9.64 -2.10
CA ASN A 181 18.84 -9.43 -3.54
C ASN A 181 18.47 -7.96 -3.85
N PRO A 182 19.43 -7.11 -4.28
CA PRO A 182 19.20 -5.68 -4.51
C PRO A 182 18.17 -5.35 -5.60
N LEU A 183 17.91 -6.27 -6.53
CA LEU A 183 16.88 -6.10 -7.57
C LEU A 183 15.48 -6.53 -7.10
N GLY A 184 15.37 -7.03 -5.86
CA GLY A 184 14.12 -7.49 -5.26
C GLY A 184 13.68 -8.88 -5.73
N ASP A 185 12.78 -9.48 -4.95
CA ASP A 185 12.13 -10.76 -5.29
C ASP A 185 10.66 -10.77 -4.82
N GLU A 186 9.96 -11.88 -5.07
CA GLU A 186 8.54 -12.04 -4.75
C GLU A 186 8.21 -11.88 -3.24
N ARG A 187 9.19 -12.02 -2.35
CA ARG A 187 8.99 -11.85 -0.89
C ARG A 187 8.63 -10.42 -0.53
N LEU A 188 9.10 -9.43 -1.30
CA LEU A 188 8.72 -8.03 -1.12
C LEU A 188 7.21 -7.79 -1.32
N PHE A 189 6.53 -8.67 -2.06
CA PHE A 189 5.10 -8.61 -2.35
C PHE A 189 4.27 -9.60 -1.53
N THR A 190 4.91 -10.42 -0.68
CA THR A 190 4.23 -11.55 -0.01
C THR A 190 4.52 -11.68 1.48
N GLU A 191 5.64 -11.11 1.96
CA GLU A 191 6.10 -11.25 3.34
C GLU A 191 6.09 -9.94 4.13
N VAL A 192 6.08 -8.79 3.44
CA VAL A 192 6.15 -7.45 4.04
C VAL A 192 5.01 -6.54 3.59
N ASP A 193 4.70 -5.53 4.39
CA ASP A 193 3.78 -4.45 4.00
C ASP A 193 4.33 -3.63 2.83
N ALA A 194 3.49 -3.35 1.82
CA ALA A 194 3.93 -2.70 0.59
C ALA A 194 4.48 -1.28 0.79
N THR A 195 3.92 -0.50 1.72
CA THR A 195 4.45 0.84 2.02
C THR A 195 5.84 0.74 2.64
N ALA A 196 6.02 -0.19 3.58
CA ALA A 196 7.33 -0.45 4.17
C ALA A 196 8.37 -0.98 3.16
N ALA A 197 7.93 -1.85 2.24
CA ALA A 197 8.77 -2.32 1.14
C ALA A 197 9.17 -1.18 0.20
N ALA A 198 8.26 -0.27 -0.14
CA ALA A 198 8.54 0.90 -0.95
C ALA A 198 9.54 1.85 -0.26
N VAL A 199 9.46 2.04 1.06
CA VAL A 199 10.47 2.80 1.83
C VAL A 199 11.87 2.20 1.67
N ALA A 200 11.98 0.87 1.84
CA ALA A 200 13.26 0.20 1.64
C ALA A 200 13.70 0.29 0.18
N ALA A 201 12.83 0.05 -0.79
CA ALA A 201 13.16 0.14 -2.21
C ALA A 201 13.64 1.55 -2.61
N ALA A 202 13.04 2.62 -2.07
CA ALA A 202 13.48 4.00 -2.31
C ALA A 202 14.90 4.26 -1.77
N HIS A 203 15.22 3.74 -0.58
CA HIS A 203 16.58 3.79 -0.02
C HIS A 203 17.60 3.07 -0.90
N TRP A 204 17.24 1.86 -1.35
CA TRP A 204 18.11 1.05 -2.20
C TRP A 204 18.27 1.64 -3.60
N LEU A 205 17.21 2.19 -4.19
CA LEU A 205 17.26 2.93 -5.45
C LEU A 205 18.22 4.11 -5.34
N HIS A 206 18.17 4.86 -4.24
CA HIS A 206 19.07 5.99 -4.03
C HIS A 206 20.54 5.58 -3.96
N ALA A 207 20.83 4.47 -3.29
CA ALA A 207 22.18 3.90 -3.27
C ALA A 207 22.63 3.48 -4.68
N ALA A 208 21.78 2.75 -5.41
CA ALA A 208 22.08 2.30 -6.77
C ALA A 208 22.29 3.47 -7.73
N ALA A 209 21.43 4.48 -7.70
CA ALA A 209 21.55 5.66 -8.55
C ALA A 209 22.89 6.38 -8.34
N HIS A 210 23.43 6.42 -7.10
CA HIS A 210 24.74 7.03 -6.85
C HIS A 210 25.91 6.20 -7.33
N VAL A 211 25.87 4.88 -7.14
CA VAL A 211 26.89 3.97 -7.68
C VAL A 211 26.99 4.14 -9.20
N VAL A 212 25.84 4.19 -9.87
CA VAL A 212 25.79 4.33 -11.33
C VAL A 212 26.14 5.74 -11.79
N ALA A 213 25.70 6.78 -11.08
CA ALA A 213 26.01 8.17 -11.39
C ALA A 213 27.52 8.44 -11.41
N GLU A 214 28.26 7.86 -10.45
CA GLU A 214 29.73 7.96 -10.43
C GLU A 214 30.35 7.29 -11.66
N TYR A 215 29.82 6.13 -12.07
CA TYR A 215 30.32 5.36 -13.19
C TYR A 215 29.96 5.97 -14.56
N ALA A 216 28.76 6.52 -14.70
CA ALA A 216 28.24 7.12 -15.92
C ALA A 216 28.53 8.64 -16.05
N GLU A 217 29.23 9.23 -15.08
CA GLU A 217 29.45 10.69 -14.96
C GLU A 217 28.15 11.52 -15.09
N ALA A 218 27.06 11.00 -14.52
CA ALA A 218 25.72 11.58 -14.61
C ALA A 218 25.23 12.12 -13.25
N ASP A 219 24.15 12.90 -13.26
CA ASP A 219 23.45 13.26 -12.03
C ASP A 219 22.58 12.07 -11.56
N PRO A 220 22.56 11.72 -10.25
CA PRO A 220 21.77 10.60 -9.74
C PRO A 220 20.29 10.63 -10.15
N THR A 221 19.69 11.82 -10.27
CA THR A 221 18.27 11.98 -10.67
C THR A 221 18.03 11.64 -12.14
N GLN A 222 19.07 11.65 -12.98
CA GLN A 222 18.98 11.37 -14.42
C GLN A 222 19.23 9.90 -14.76
N VAL A 223 19.78 9.10 -13.84
CA VAL A 223 20.16 7.70 -14.09
C VAL A 223 19.01 6.87 -14.66
N VAL A 224 17.80 6.99 -14.10
CA VAL A 224 16.64 6.23 -14.58
C VAL A 224 16.14 6.73 -15.95
N ILE A 225 16.28 8.03 -16.23
CA ILE A 225 15.93 8.61 -17.54
C ILE A 225 16.88 8.10 -18.62
N GLU A 226 18.19 8.06 -18.32
CA GLU A 226 19.17 7.52 -19.27
C GLU A 226 18.97 6.01 -19.50
N ALA A 227 18.64 5.25 -18.44
CA ALA A 227 18.35 3.82 -18.55
C ALA A 227 17.12 3.51 -19.43
N ASP A 228 16.14 4.43 -19.53
CA ASP A 228 14.97 4.29 -20.40
C ASP A 228 15.33 4.20 -21.89
N HIS A 229 16.50 4.74 -22.28
CA HIS A 229 17.02 4.60 -23.64
C HIS A 229 17.51 3.19 -23.95
N ILE A 230 17.77 2.37 -22.93
CA ILE A 230 18.22 0.97 -23.05
C ILE A 230 17.01 0.03 -23.11
N GLU A 231 16.10 0.15 -22.14
CA GLU A 231 14.84 -0.59 -22.05
C GLU A 231 13.75 0.38 -21.60
N ALA A 232 12.52 0.25 -22.08
CA ALA A 232 11.44 1.14 -21.66
C ALA A 232 11.06 0.90 -20.19
N LEU A 233 11.18 1.93 -19.35
CA LEU A 233 11.00 1.86 -17.89
C LEU A 233 9.93 2.83 -17.38
N ALA A 234 9.45 2.58 -16.16
CA ALA A 234 8.66 3.54 -15.41
C ALA A 234 9.56 4.68 -14.89
N VAL A 235 9.79 5.72 -15.70
CA VAL A 235 10.76 6.79 -15.34
C VAL A 235 10.22 7.83 -14.36
N ALA A 236 8.93 8.15 -14.42
CA ALA A 236 8.39 9.34 -13.77
C ALA A 236 8.48 9.26 -12.24
N THR A 237 8.02 8.15 -11.65
CA THR A 237 7.96 7.98 -10.20
C THR A 237 9.36 7.81 -9.57
N PRO A 238 10.26 6.96 -10.09
CA PRO A 238 11.60 6.79 -9.53
C PRO A 238 12.44 8.07 -9.62
N THR A 239 12.35 8.82 -10.72
CA THR A 239 13.02 10.13 -10.84
C THR A 239 12.50 11.11 -9.80
N LEU A 240 11.17 11.23 -9.64
CA LEU A 240 10.59 12.11 -8.63
C LEU A 240 11.06 11.73 -7.21
N VAL A 241 11.13 10.44 -6.90
CA VAL A 241 11.66 9.97 -5.60
C VAL A 241 13.11 10.38 -5.41
N LEU A 242 13.96 10.17 -6.42
CA LEU A 242 15.37 10.58 -6.37
C LEU A 242 15.53 12.09 -6.19
N GLU A 243 14.71 12.92 -6.85
CA GLU A 243 14.70 14.37 -6.68
C GLU A 243 14.42 14.79 -5.24
N TYR A 244 13.43 14.18 -4.58
CA TYR A 244 13.14 14.46 -3.18
C TYR A 244 14.27 14.02 -2.23
N LEU A 245 14.87 12.85 -2.51
CA LEU A 245 15.99 12.34 -1.71
C LEU A 245 17.26 13.22 -1.85
N GLU A 246 17.53 13.74 -3.05
CA GLU A 246 18.60 14.72 -3.27
C GLU A 246 18.29 16.08 -2.61
N ALA A 247 17.02 16.45 -2.51
CA ALA A 247 16.58 17.62 -1.74
C ALA A 247 16.73 17.43 -0.22
N GLY A 248 17.04 16.23 0.24
CA GLY A 248 17.37 15.90 1.63
C GLY A 248 16.23 15.31 2.45
N GLU A 249 15.10 14.96 1.83
CA GLU A 249 14.03 14.20 2.48
C GLU A 249 14.46 12.75 2.73
N THR A 250 13.88 12.10 3.75
CA THR A 250 14.14 10.67 3.99
C THR A 250 13.28 9.79 3.07
N PRO A 251 13.70 8.55 2.75
CA PRO A 251 12.88 7.60 1.99
C PRO A 251 11.50 7.37 2.63
N ARG A 252 11.42 7.43 3.96
CA ARG A 252 10.16 7.36 4.69
C ARG A 252 9.26 8.54 4.37
N GLU A 253 9.76 9.77 4.49
CA GLU A 253 8.99 10.99 4.24
C GLU A 253 8.43 11.00 2.82
N VAL A 254 9.30 10.76 1.83
CA VAL A 254 8.93 10.74 0.40
C VAL A 254 7.84 9.70 0.11
N VAL A 255 8.07 8.45 0.50
CA VAL A 255 7.15 7.34 0.21
C VAL A 255 5.82 7.52 0.92
N THR A 256 5.82 7.89 2.21
CA THR A 256 4.57 8.10 2.95
C THR A 256 3.78 9.30 2.41
N GLY A 257 4.45 10.37 1.96
CA GLY A 257 3.83 11.51 1.30
C GLY A 257 3.13 11.11 -0.01
N LEU A 258 3.87 10.47 -0.94
CA LEU A 258 3.32 10.02 -2.22
C LEU A 258 2.15 9.04 -2.05
N VAL A 259 2.29 8.09 -1.11
CA VAL A 259 1.23 7.13 -0.79
C VAL A 259 0.01 7.82 -0.19
N ALA A 260 0.19 8.74 0.76
CA ALA A 260 -0.91 9.49 1.37
C ALA A 260 -1.67 10.32 0.33
N ASP A 261 -0.96 10.99 -0.58
CA ASP A 261 -1.57 11.77 -1.66
C ASP A 261 -2.40 10.88 -2.60
N ALA A 262 -1.86 9.73 -3.00
CA ALA A 262 -2.58 8.80 -3.84
C ALA A 262 -3.80 8.18 -3.12
N MET A 263 -3.71 7.94 -1.81
CA MET A 263 -4.85 7.52 -0.99
C MET A 263 -5.94 8.60 -0.92
N LEU A 264 -5.57 9.88 -0.78
CA LEU A 264 -6.53 10.99 -0.83
C LEU A 264 -7.22 11.07 -2.21
N ALA A 265 -6.47 10.87 -3.29
CA ALA A 265 -7.01 10.78 -4.64
C ALA A 265 -8.01 9.61 -4.79
N ALA A 266 -7.71 8.45 -4.21
CA ALA A 266 -8.60 7.28 -4.19
C ALA A 266 -9.93 7.57 -3.48
N GLU A 267 -9.93 8.50 -2.53
CA GLU A 267 -11.12 8.97 -1.81
C GLU A 267 -11.86 10.11 -2.52
N GLY A 268 -11.42 10.50 -3.72
CA GLY A 268 -12.02 11.57 -4.50
C GLY A 268 -11.65 12.98 -4.02
N ARG A 269 -10.53 13.10 -3.29
CA ARG A 269 -9.97 14.39 -2.84
C ARG A 269 -8.78 14.78 -3.73
N ILE A 270 -8.47 16.08 -3.76
CA ILE A 270 -7.27 16.61 -4.42
C ILE A 270 -6.23 16.86 -3.32
N PRO A 271 -5.07 16.16 -3.31
CA PRO A 271 -4.09 16.25 -2.22
C PRO A 271 -3.52 17.66 -2.06
N ASP A 272 -2.97 18.23 -3.14
CA ASP A 272 -2.48 19.60 -3.19
C ASP A 272 -3.25 20.43 -4.23
N LEU A 273 -4.39 20.95 -3.80
CA LEU A 273 -5.18 21.86 -4.64
C LEU A 273 -4.42 23.15 -4.99
N ALA A 274 -3.57 23.64 -4.09
CA ALA A 274 -2.84 24.89 -4.31
C ALA A 274 -1.74 24.70 -5.36
N GLY A 275 -0.94 23.64 -5.24
CA GLY A 275 0.07 23.27 -6.22
C GLY A 275 -0.52 22.93 -7.58
N LEU A 276 -1.65 22.21 -7.63
CA LEU A 276 -2.36 21.94 -8.89
C LEU A 276 -2.79 23.26 -9.57
N LEU A 277 -3.35 24.20 -8.81
CA LEU A 277 -3.73 25.51 -9.37
C LEU A 277 -2.52 26.33 -9.83
N ALA A 278 -1.38 26.21 -9.13
CA ALA A 278 -0.13 26.84 -9.55
C ALA A 278 0.40 26.25 -10.86
N GLN A 279 0.45 24.91 -10.97
CA GLN A 279 0.85 24.21 -12.20
C GLN A 279 -0.06 24.58 -13.39
N VAL A 280 -1.38 24.65 -13.17
CA VAL A 280 -2.34 25.10 -14.19
C VAL A 280 -2.03 26.54 -14.62
N ALA A 281 -1.78 27.44 -13.67
CA ALA A 281 -1.46 28.83 -13.96
C ALA A 281 -0.13 28.98 -14.73
N GLU A 282 0.89 28.22 -14.36
CA GLU A 282 2.19 28.20 -15.05
C GLU A 282 2.05 27.66 -16.48
N ALA A 283 1.32 26.55 -16.67
CA ALA A 283 1.04 25.99 -17.98
C ALA A 283 0.24 26.98 -18.86
N GLU A 284 -0.71 27.72 -18.28
CA GLU A 284 -1.43 28.79 -18.98
C GLU A 284 -0.52 29.96 -19.36
N GLN A 285 0.35 30.41 -18.46
CA GLN A 285 1.28 31.49 -18.73
C GLN A 285 2.27 31.10 -19.83
N TYR A 286 2.86 29.91 -19.73
CA TYR A 286 3.82 29.41 -20.72
C TYR A 286 3.15 29.25 -22.10
N ALA A 287 1.94 28.69 -22.14
CA ALA A 287 1.21 28.52 -23.39
C ALA A 287 0.91 29.84 -24.11
N GLN A 288 0.68 30.94 -23.38
CA GLN A 288 0.42 32.26 -23.97
C GLN A 288 1.58 32.75 -24.86
N GLU A 289 2.81 32.35 -24.55
CA GLU A 289 3.99 32.71 -25.33
C GLU A 289 3.98 32.10 -26.75
N TYR A 290 3.17 31.06 -26.98
CA TYR A 290 3.10 30.31 -28.24
C TYR A 290 1.93 30.73 -29.15
N GLY A 291 1.19 31.77 -28.80
CA GLY A 291 0.18 32.41 -29.66
C GLY A 291 -0.86 31.43 -30.23
N ALA A 292 -0.85 31.21 -31.55
CA ALA A 292 -1.80 30.31 -32.22
C ALA A 292 -1.70 28.84 -31.77
N ARG A 293 -0.56 28.42 -31.18
CA ARG A 293 -0.35 27.06 -30.65
C ARG A 293 -0.58 26.95 -29.14
N ALA A 294 -1.04 28.02 -28.49
CA ALA A 294 -1.27 28.03 -27.04
C ALA A 294 -2.17 26.87 -26.57
N GLY A 295 -3.18 26.50 -27.35
CA GLY A 295 -4.07 25.38 -27.01
C GLY A 295 -3.36 24.03 -26.93
N GLU A 296 -2.46 23.74 -27.88
CA GLU A 296 -1.68 22.49 -27.94
C GLU A 296 -0.65 22.44 -26.80
N VAL A 297 0.09 23.54 -26.61
CA VAL A 297 1.13 23.65 -25.58
C VAL A 297 0.51 23.55 -24.19
N ARG A 298 -0.62 24.23 -23.96
CA ARG A 298 -1.34 24.12 -22.68
C ARG A 298 -1.74 22.68 -22.42
N HIS A 299 -2.34 21.99 -23.39
CA HIS A 299 -2.76 20.60 -23.19
C HIS A 299 -1.56 19.69 -22.88
N ALA A 300 -0.41 19.89 -23.53
CA ALA A 300 0.79 19.10 -23.27
C ALA A 300 1.41 19.35 -21.89
N LEU A 301 1.17 20.52 -21.29
CA LEU A 301 1.70 20.90 -19.97
C LEU A 301 0.71 20.66 -18.82
N MET A 302 -0.56 20.36 -19.12
CA MET A 302 -1.54 20.08 -18.08
C MET A 302 -1.26 18.70 -17.47
N PRO A 303 -1.32 18.57 -16.14
CA PRO A 303 -1.18 17.26 -15.51
C PRO A 303 -2.33 16.35 -15.94
N GLU A 304 -2.00 15.18 -16.49
CA GLU A 304 -2.99 14.18 -16.90
C GLU A 304 -3.63 13.46 -15.70
N ARG A 305 -2.91 13.40 -14.58
CA ARG A 305 -3.32 12.74 -13.33
C ARG A 305 -3.11 13.68 -12.15
N ILE A 306 -3.95 13.52 -11.12
CA ILE A 306 -3.86 14.27 -9.85
C ILE A 306 -2.86 13.66 -8.85
N THR A 307 -2.31 12.49 -9.17
CA THR A 307 -1.27 11.78 -8.42
C THR A 307 -0.43 10.98 -9.42
N PRO A 308 0.88 10.81 -9.21
CA PRO A 308 1.72 9.99 -10.08
C PRO A 308 1.38 8.49 -9.97
N LEU A 309 0.90 8.03 -8.81
CA LEU A 309 0.64 6.61 -8.51
C LEU A 309 -0.78 6.17 -8.90
N ASP A 310 -0.99 4.87 -9.12
CA ASP A 310 -2.31 4.27 -9.20
C ASP A 310 -3.03 4.38 -7.84
N PRO A 311 -4.10 5.18 -7.72
CA PRO A 311 -4.82 5.36 -6.46
C PRO A 311 -5.50 4.07 -5.97
N ALA A 312 -5.69 3.06 -6.83
CA ALA A 312 -6.27 1.78 -6.41
C ALA A 312 -5.29 0.91 -5.61
N ARG A 313 -3.97 1.10 -5.76
CA ARG A 313 -2.93 0.28 -5.14
C ARG A 313 -1.59 1.02 -4.94
N PRO A 314 -1.59 2.25 -4.38
CA PRO A 314 -0.47 3.17 -4.58
C PRO A 314 0.87 2.69 -4.01
N ALA A 315 0.87 1.99 -2.87
CA ALA A 315 2.12 1.44 -2.33
C ALA A 315 2.72 0.32 -3.18
N HIS A 316 1.88 -0.51 -3.83
CA HIS A 316 2.39 -1.55 -4.74
C HIS A 316 2.87 -0.94 -6.05
N ASP A 317 2.12 0.03 -6.58
CA ASP A 317 2.48 0.75 -7.80
C ASP A 317 3.83 1.45 -7.63
N LEU A 318 4.03 2.15 -6.51
CA LEU A 318 5.30 2.76 -6.16
C LEU A 318 6.43 1.73 -5.99
N LEU A 319 6.16 0.60 -5.31
CA LEU A 319 7.16 -0.46 -5.15
C LEU A 319 7.59 -1.05 -6.51
N GLU A 320 6.64 -1.32 -7.40
CA GLU A 320 6.91 -1.80 -8.76
C GLU A 320 7.79 -0.80 -9.52
N ASP A 321 7.40 0.48 -9.54
CA ASP A 321 8.16 1.56 -10.19
C ASP A 321 9.60 1.67 -9.63
N LEU A 322 9.76 1.61 -8.30
CA LEU A 322 11.07 1.71 -7.65
C LEU A 322 11.99 0.52 -7.97
N LEU A 323 11.44 -0.70 -8.05
CA LEU A 323 12.19 -1.88 -8.45
C LEU A 323 12.57 -1.82 -9.94
N ASP A 324 11.70 -1.29 -10.80
CA ASP A 324 12.03 -1.00 -12.20
C ASP A 324 13.13 0.06 -12.31
N GLY A 325 13.13 1.09 -11.45
CA GLY A 325 14.23 2.05 -11.35
C GLY A 325 15.55 1.42 -10.91
N LEU A 326 15.53 0.49 -9.95
CA LEU A 326 16.70 -0.28 -9.52
C LEU A 326 17.25 -1.13 -10.65
N ARG A 327 16.37 -1.79 -11.40
CA ARG A 327 16.74 -2.52 -12.62
C ARG A 327 17.31 -1.58 -13.69
N GLY A 328 16.76 -0.37 -13.84
CA GLY A 328 17.31 0.66 -14.72
C GLY A 328 18.74 1.05 -14.36
N CYS A 329 19.03 1.23 -13.07
CA CYS A 329 20.40 1.48 -12.59
C CYS A 329 21.34 0.33 -13.01
N TRP A 330 20.93 -0.92 -12.80
CA TRP A 330 21.72 -2.08 -13.23
C TRP A 330 21.93 -2.14 -14.75
N LEU A 331 20.90 -1.85 -15.56
CA LEU A 331 21.00 -1.82 -17.02
C LEU A 331 22.03 -0.79 -17.49
N LEU A 332 21.99 0.43 -16.92
CA LEU A 332 22.93 1.48 -17.27
C LEU A 332 24.35 1.14 -16.80
N TYR A 333 24.51 0.58 -15.59
CA TYR A 333 25.80 0.11 -15.11
C TYR A 333 26.44 -0.89 -16.07
N ARG A 334 25.67 -1.90 -16.50
CA ARG A 334 26.12 -2.92 -17.45
C ARG A 334 26.52 -2.32 -18.79
N GLU A 335 25.71 -1.42 -19.34
CA GLU A 335 26.02 -0.75 -20.62
C GLU A 335 27.33 0.04 -20.55
N GLN A 336 27.59 0.72 -19.45
CA GLN A 336 28.86 1.44 -19.27
C GLN A 336 30.03 0.47 -19.07
N ALA A 337 29.85 -0.61 -18.30
CA ALA A 337 30.91 -1.58 -18.05
C ALA A 337 31.29 -2.39 -19.31
N ASP A 338 30.34 -2.62 -20.21
CA ASP A 338 30.57 -3.25 -21.52
C ASP A 338 31.54 -2.44 -22.43
N LEU A 339 31.72 -1.13 -22.17
CA LEU A 339 32.63 -0.30 -22.97
C LEU A 339 34.12 -0.59 -22.70
N ASP A 340 34.45 -1.17 -21.54
CA ASP A 340 35.82 -1.39 -21.06
C ASP A 340 36.26 -2.88 -21.14
N ASP A 341 35.49 -3.73 -21.83
CA ASP A 341 35.55 -5.19 -21.69
C ASP A 341 36.63 -5.91 -22.55
N ASP A 342 37.05 -7.10 -22.09
CA ASP A 342 37.94 -8.03 -22.79
C ASP A 342 37.11 -8.96 -23.71
N PRO A 343 37.28 -8.89 -25.05
CA PRO A 343 36.45 -9.64 -25.99
C PRO A 343 36.59 -11.17 -25.91
N ASP A 344 37.52 -11.68 -25.10
CA ASP A 344 37.77 -13.12 -24.92
C ASP A 344 37.06 -13.73 -23.68
N GLU A 345 36.38 -12.94 -22.83
CA GLU A 345 35.58 -13.43 -21.68
C GLU A 345 34.23 -14.03 -22.15
N ASP A 346 33.77 -15.11 -21.51
CA ASP A 346 32.46 -15.69 -21.81
C ASP A 346 31.32 -14.87 -21.17
N GLU A 347 30.23 -14.71 -21.91
CA GLU A 347 29.11 -13.82 -21.56
C GLU A 347 28.47 -14.17 -20.20
N GLU A 348 28.38 -15.46 -19.85
CA GLU A 348 27.76 -15.93 -18.60
C GLU A 348 28.64 -15.62 -17.36
N THR A 349 29.95 -15.82 -17.47
CA THR A 349 30.92 -15.48 -16.42
C THR A 349 30.98 -13.97 -16.23
N ARG A 350 30.95 -13.22 -17.33
CA ARG A 350 30.93 -11.75 -17.30
C ARG A 350 29.68 -11.20 -16.63
N ASP A 351 28.49 -11.66 -17.03
CA ASP A 351 27.23 -11.21 -16.44
C ASP A 351 27.21 -11.50 -14.93
N THR A 352 27.66 -12.69 -14.51
CA THR A 352 27.76 -13.04 -13.08
C THR A 352 28.72 -12.12 -12.34
N ARG A 353 29.87 -11.79 -12.93
CA ARG A 353 30.85 -10.87 -12.34
C ARG A 353 30.29 -9.46 -12.20
N LEU A 354 29.65 -8.93 -13.24
CA LEU A 354 29.05 -7.59 -13.22
C LEU A 354 27.92 -7.50 -12.19
N ASP A 355 27.11 -8.56 -12.07
CA ASP A 355 26.07 -8.66 -11.03
C ASP A 355 26.69 -8.60 -9.62
N GLU A 356 27.73 -9.38 -9.35
CA GLU A 356 28.43 -9.39 -8.07
C GLU A 356 29.05 -8.01 -7.74
N GLU A 357 29.76 -7.41 -8.70
CA GLU A 357 30.40 -6.09 -8.54
C GLU A 357 29.38 -4.99 -8.27
N PHE A 358 28.30 -4.93 -9.06
CA PHE A 358 27.22 -3.97 -8.87
C PHE A 358 26.52 -4.18 -7.53
N PHE A 359 26.12 -5.41 -7.19
CA PHE A 359 25.41 -5.69 -5.94
C PHE A 359 26.27 -5.38 -4.72
N ASP A 360 27.56 -5.67 -4.74
CA ASP A 360 28.46 -5.34 -3.63
C ASP A 360 28.66 -3.83 -3.47
N ALA A 361 28.76 -3.10 -4.58
CA ALA A 361 28.84 -1.64 -4.56
C ALA A 361 27.55 -1.01 -4.00
N VAL A 362 26.38 -1.46 -4.47
CA VAL A 362 25.07 -0.98 -3.96
C VAL A 362 24.89 -1.31 -2.48
N ARG A 363 25.25 -2.52 -2.03
CA ARG A 363 25.20 -2.88 -0.61
C ARG A 363 26.09 -1.97 0.24
N ALA A 364 27.30 -1.67 -0.22
CA ALA A 364 28.21 -0.80 0.48
C ALA A 364 27.64 0.62 0.61
N GLU A 365 27.10 1.17 -0.48
CA GLU A 365 26.51 2.50 -0.49
C GLU A 365 25.23 2.59 0.36
N ALA A 366 24.34 1.59 0.25
CA ALA A 366 23.12 1.50 1.06
C ALA A 366 23.44 1.41 2.56
N GLN A 367 24.51 0.68 2.93
CA GLN A 367 24.95 0.58 4.32
C GLN A 367 25.61 1.87 4.82
N ALA A 368 26.30 2.63 3.96
CA ALA A 368 26.87 3.93 4.29
C ALA A 368 25.78 4.99 4.59
N ARG A 369 24.62 4.86 3.96
CA ARG A 369 23.47 5.78 4.07
C ARG A 369 22.37 5.30 5.02
N ARG A 370 22.64 4.24 5.79
CA ARG A 370 21.61 3.57 6.60
C ARG A 370 20.94 4.49 7.64
N ASP A 371 21.62 5.55 8.06
CA ASP A 371 21.10 6.58 8.96
C ASP A 371 19.94 7.38 8.35
N ARG A 372 19.78 7.36 7.02
CA ARG A 372 18.71 8.05 6.31
C ARG A 372 17.45 7.21 6.10
N LEU A 373 17.47 5.90 6.38
CA LEU A 373 16.40 4.97 6.00
C LEU A 373 15.01 5.28 6.64
N ILE A 374 14.97 5.88 7.84
CA ILE A 374 13.71 6.09 8.61
C ILE A 374 13.60 7.53 9.09
#